data_AF-A0A7J9EW11-F1
#
_entry.id   AF-A0A7J9EW11-F1
#
_cell.length_a   1.000
_cell.length_b   1.000
_cell.length_c   1.000
_cell.angle_alpha   90.00
_cell.angle_beta   90.00
_cell.angle_gamma   90.00
#
_symmetry.space_group_name_H-M   'P 1'
#
loop_
_entity.id
_entity.type
_entity.pdbx_description
1 polymer ?
#
loop_
_entity_poly.entity_id
_entity_poly.type
_entity_poly.pdbx_seq_one_letter_code
_entity_poly.pdbx_strand_id
1 'polypeptide(L)'
;MLFPRSFPHVLAAEGKIYVFECMGSESFGEVYDISGDIWEPLSPPPEDMDIHVSCVPVLDSSRSRILVHCRASDTLYAYYYDRKSWVCLEQKICYWSDSAVIVDDVLYTFIYKCSLEAYNLLDKKHLPVKWSSEFPVAPPLGSALYRLGNGKLILGWVNHLHRGFECIR
;
A
#
# COMPACT_ATOMS: atom_id res chain seq x y z
N MET A 1 -3.12 -22.07 1.19
CA MET A 1 -3.67 -20.99 2.04
C MET A 1 -4.00 -21.62 3.38
N LEU A 2 -3.54 -20.99 4.46
CA LEU A 2 -3.64 -21.50 5.83
C LEU A 2 -4.89 -20.99 6.54
N PHE A 3 -5.34 -19.77 6.22
CA PHE A 3 -6.45 -19.12 6.93
C PHE A 3 -7.53 -18.64 5.95
N PRO A 4 -8.82 -18.81 6.25
CA PRO A 4 -9.88 -18.19 5.48
C PRO A 4 -9.82 -16.65 5.61
N ARG A 5 -10.04 -15.93 4.51
CA ARG A 5 -9.93 -14.46 4.43
C ARG A 5 -10.98 -13.89 3.49
N SER A 6 -11.43 -12.67 3.78
CA SER A 6 -12.27 -11.85 2.88
C SER A 6 -11.51 -10.63 2.40
N PHE A 7 -11.61 -10.34 1.10
CA PHE A 7 -10.95 -9.19 0.45
C PHE A 7 -9.44 -9.08 0.73
N PRO A 8 -8.64 -10.14 0.51
CA PRO A 8 -7.21 -10.07 0.80
C PRO A 8 -6.50 -9.11 -0.15
N HIS A 9 -5.48 -8.43 0.37
CA HIS A 9 -4.51 -7.71 -0.44
C HIS A 9 -3.32 -8.60 -0.75
N VAL A 10 -2.90 -8.64 -2.02
CA VAL A 10 -1.89 -9.58 -2.49
C VAL A 10 -0.75 -8.83 -3.19
N LEU A 11 0.48 -9.21 -2.88
CA LEU A 11 1.70 -8.69 -3.50
C LEU A 11 2.64 -9.85 -3.87
N ALA A 12 3.39 -9.71 -4.96
CA ALA A 12 4.43 -10.65 -5.32
C ALA A 12 5.80 -10.00 -5.16
N ALA A 13 6.72 -10.67 -4.45
CA ALA A 13 8.10 -10.23 -4.28
C ALA A 13 9.04 -11.43 -4.12
N GLU A 14 10.19 -11.39 -4.78
CA GLU A 14 11.27 -12.41 -4.68
C GLU A 14 10.78 -13.87 -4.76
N GLY A 15 9.92 -14.18 -5.73
CA GLY A 15 9.40 -15.53 -5.94
C GLY A 15 8.40 -15.99 -4.87
N LYS A 16 7.85 -15.06 -4.08
CA LYS A 16 6.83 -15.33 -3.07
C LYS A 16 5.60 -14.46 -3.28
N ILE A 17 4.46 -14.95 -2.82
CA ILE A 17 3.19 -14.24 -2.82
C ILE A 17 2.81 -13.93 -1.37
N TYR A 18 2.74 -12.65 -1.04
CA TYR A 18 2.36 -12.14 0.27
C TYR A 18 0.87 -11.81 0.26
N VAL A 19 0.15 -12.30 1.26
CA VAL A 19 -1.29 -12.11 1.40
C VAL A 19 -1.55 -11.44 2.74
N PHE A 20 -2.06 -10.22 2.69
CA PHE A 20 -2.46 -9.42 3.84
C PHE A 20 -3.98 -9.39 3.94
N GLU A 21 -4.45 -9.31 5.17
CA GLU A 21 -5.88 -9.25 5.46
C GLU A 21 -6.48 -7.87 5.25
N CYS A 22 -7.79 -7.83 4.98
CA CYS A 22 -8.60 -6.61 5.13
C CYS A 22 -9.61 -6.74 6.29
N MET A 23 -10.22 -7.92 6.52
CA MET A 23 -11.18 -8.18 7.63
C MET A 23 -11.32 -9.68 8.01
N GLY A 24 -11.39 -9.95 9.33
CA GLY A 24 -11.93 -11.17 9.94
C GLY A 24 -11.06 -12.44 10.03
N SER A 25 -9.72 -12.37 9.97
CA SER A 25 -8.83 -13.54 10.12
C SER A 25 -8.12 -13.58 11.47
N GLU A 26 -7.71 -14.78 11.85
CA GLU A 26 -6.90 -15.07 13.05
C GLU A 26 -5.41 -14.75 12.84
N SER A 27 -5.02 -14.33 11.63
CA SER A 27 -3.64 -14.09 11.23
C SER A 27 -3.51 -12.82 10.41
N PHE A 28 -2.58 -11.97 10.81
CA PHE A 28 -2.23 -10.73 10.10
C PHE A 28 -1.93 -10.92 8.60
N GLY A 29 -1.31 -12.04 8.24
CA GLY A 29 -1.02 -12.37 6.85
C GLY A 29 -0.26 -13.67 6.70
N GLU A 30 -0.10 -14.12 5.46
CA GLU A 30 0.61 -15.34 5.11
C GLU A 30 1.43 -15.12 3.84
N VAL A 31 2.43 -15.96 3.65
CA VAL A 31 3.29 -15.96 2.47
C VAL A 31 3.30 -17.34 1.82
N TYR A 32 3.20 -17.35 0.50
CA TYR A 32 3.35 -18.56 -0.30
C TYR A 32 4.69 -18.53 -1.01
N ASP A 33 5.53 -19.53 -0.76
CA ASP A 33 6.77 -19.76 -1.49
C ASP A 33 6.47 -20.56 -2.76
N ILE A 34 6.66 -19.94 -3.92
CA ILE A 34 6.39 -20.57 -5.22
C ILE A 34 7.34 -21.75 -5.47
N SER A 35 8.59 -21.65 -5.01
CA SER A 35 9.61 -22.68 -5.23
C SER A 35 9.42 -23.89 -4.33
N GLY A 36 9.01 -23.64 -3.09
CA GLY A 36 8.77 -24.68 -2.09
C GLY A 36 7.37 -25.29 -2.15
N ASP A 37 6.42 -24.63 -2.83
CA ASP A 37 4.99 -24.94 -2.80
C ASP A 37 4.42 -25.00 -1.38
N ILE A 38 4.84 -24.05 -0.53
CA ILE A 38 4.52 -24.04 0.91
C ILE A 38 3.92 -22.69 1.30
N TRP A 39 2.93 -22.75 2.18
CA TRP A 39 2.39 -21.57 2.87
C TRP A 39 2.99 -21.46 4.27
N GLU A 40 3.39 -20.26 4.65
CA GLU A 40 3.85 -19.92 6.00
C GLU A 40 3.06 -18.72 6.54
N PRO A 41 2.72 -18.69 7.84
CA PRO A 41 2.21 -17.47 8.45
C PRO A 41 3.29 -16.39 8.45
N LEU A 42 2.90 -15.12 8.27
CA LEU A 42 3.82 -14.01 8.50
C LEU A 42 4.16 -13.92 9.99
N SER A 43 5.39 -13.49 10.28
CA SER A 43 5.78 -13.10 11.63
C SER A 43 4.77 -12.10 12.18
N PRO A 44 4.32 -12.23 13.44
CA PRO A 44 3.35 -11.32 14.01
C PRO A 44 3.91 -9.88 14.04
N PRO A 45 3.07 -8.87 13.81
CA PRO A 45 3.47 -7.49 14.02
C PRO A 45 3.69 -7.20 15.52
N PRO A 46 4.27 -6.03 15.89
CA PRO A 46 4.37 -5.61 17.28
C PRO A 46 2.99 -5.59 17.97
N GLU A 47 2.94 -5.85 19.28
CA GLU A 47 1.71 -6.09 20.09
C GLU A 47 0.64 -4.98 19.97
N ASP A 48 0.99 -3.79 19.50
CA ASP A 48 0.07 -2.64 19.30
C ASP A 48 -0.52 -2.52 17.88
N MET A 49 -0.12 -3.38 16.93
CA MET A 49 -0.65 -3.32 15.58
C MET A 49 -2.00 -4.03 15.52
N ASP A 50 -3.07 -3.23 15.55
CA ASP A 50 -4.42 -3.73 15.30
C ASP A 50 -4.43 -4.48 13.96
N ILE A 51 -4.89 -5.73 14.00
CA ILE A 51 -4.86 -6.72 12.90
C ILE A 51 -5.76 -6.25 11.74
N HIS A 52 -6.60 -5.25 11.97
CA HIS A 52 -7.39 -4.58 10.94
C HIS A 52 -6.53 -3.67 10.05
N VAL A 53 -5.74 -4.30 9.16
CA VAL A 53 -5.10 -3.64 8.03
C VAL A 53 -6.18 -3.24 7.02
N SER A 54 -6.77 -2.06 7.19
CA SER A 54 -7.78 -1.54 6.24
C SER A 54 -7.16 -0.88 5.00
N CYS A 55 -5.90 -1.13 4.68
CA CYS A 55 -5.16 -0.34 3.70
C CYS A 55 -4.33 -1.21 2.76
N VAL A 56 -4.23 -0.78 1.50
CA VAL A 56 -3.47 -1.46 0.45
C VAL A 56 -1.98 -1.48 0.84
N PRO A 57 -1.35 -2.67 1.01
CA PRO A 57 0.08 -2.78 1.26
C PRO A 57 0.85 -2.37 0.00
N VAL A 58 2.02 -1.77 0.18
CA VAL A 58 2.82 -1.22 -0.92
C VAL A 58 4.19 -1.87 -0.95
N LEU A 59 4.58 -2.43 -2.09
CA LEU A 59 5.89 -3.04 -2.27
C LEU A 59 6.98 -1.96 -2.46
N ASP A 60 7.99 -1.98 -1.59
CA ASP A 60 9.24 -1.23 -1.71
C ASP A 60 10.38 -2.22 -2.00
N SER A 61 10.45 -2.66 -3.26
CA SER A 61 11.41 -3.68 -3.68
C SER A 61 12.86 -3.22 -3.55
N SER A 62 13.13 -1.91 -3.68
CA SER A 62 14.47 -1.33 -3.54
C SER A 62 15.06 -1.50 -2.14
N ARG A 63 14.21 -1.67 -1.13
CA ARG A 63 14.61 -1.77 0.28
C ARG A 63 14.19 -3.10 0.91
N SER A 64 13.83 -4.09 0.07
CA SER A 64 13.38 -5.41 0.47
C SER A 64 12.27 -5.41 1.53
N ARG A 65 11.29 -4.51 1.36
CA ARG A 65 10.22 -4.33 2.36
C ARG A 65 8.84 -4.11 1.73
N ILE A 66 7.81 -4.40 2.52
CA ILE A 66 6.42 -4.10 2.22
C ILE A 66 5.94 -3.08 3.25
N LEU A 67 5.39 -1.96 2.78
CA LEU A 67 4.80 -0.94 3.65
C LEU A 67 3.35 -1.30 3.94
N VAL A 68 2.97 -1.22 5.20
CA VAL A 68 1.63 -1.51 5.68
C VAL A 68 1.16 -0.42 6.61
N HIS A 69 -0.03 0.12 6.34
CA HIS A 69 -0.67 1.14 7.17
C HIS A 69 -1.64 0.49 8.16
N CYS A 70 -1.46 0.78 9.45
CA CYS A 70 -2.39 0.38 10.49
C CYS A 70 -3.42 1.50 10.69
N ARG A 71 -4.66 1.28 10.24
CA ARG A 71 -5.74 2.28 10.32
C ARG A 71 -6.10 2.69 11.73
N ALA A 72 -6.05 1.78 12.69
CA ALA A 72 -6.45 2.09 14.07
C ALA A 72 -5.50 3.07 14.76
N SER A 73 -4.22 3.05 14.39
CA SER A 73 -3.15 3.83 15.02
C SER A 73 -2.53 4.88 14.11
N ASP A 74 -3.01 5.01 12.87
CA ASP A 74 -2.41 5.85 11.82
C ASP A 74 -0.88 5.65 11.72
N THR A 75 -0.42 4.41 11.91
CA THR A 75 1.01 4.09 11.98
C THR A 75 1.45 3.38 10.71
N LEU A 76 2.58 3.83 10.13
CA LEU A 76 3.20 3.19 8.99
C LEU A 76 4.25 2.19 9.46
N TYR A 77 4.05 0.93 9.10
CA TYR A 77 5.00 -0.15 9.34
C TYR A 77 5.67 -0.60 8.05
N ALA A 78 6.89 -1.11 8.18
CA ALA A 78 7.59 -1.85 7.15
C ALA A 78 7.82 -3.29 7.60
N TYR A 79 7.36 -4.23 6.78
CA TYR A 79 7.74 -5.64 6.88
C TYR A 79 8.91 -5.91 5.96
N TYR A 80 10.07 -6.19 6.54
CA TYR A 80 11.28 -6.58 5.83
C TYR A 80 11.24 -8.09 5.61
N TYR A 81 11.02 -8.50 4.37
CA TYR A 81 10.77 -9.90 4.04
C TYR A 81 12.05 -10.75 3.94
N ASP A 82 13.21 -10.12 3.74
CA ASP A 82 14.53 -10.73 3.78
C ASP A 82 14.86 -11.30 5.17
N ARG A 83 14.48 -10.58 6.23
CA ARG A 83 14.75 -10.93 7.63
C ARG A 83 13.49 -11.21 8.46
N LYS A 84 12.33 -11.29 7.81
CA LYS A 84 11.01 -11.57 8.39
C LYS A 84 10.67 -10.71 9.63
N SER A 85 10.97 -9.41 9.57
CA SER A 85 10.86 -8.49 10.72
C SER A 85 10.00 -7.25 10.44
N TRP A 86 9.31 -6.77 11.47
CA TRP A 86 8.54 -5.53 11.43
C TRP A 86 9.32 -4.34 12.00
N VAL A 87 9.16 -3.17 11.40
CA VAL A 87 9.69 -1.90 11.91
C VAL A 87 8.63 -0.81 11.77
N CYS A 88 8.39 -0.06 12.85
CA CYS A 88 7.60 1.16 12.80
C CYS A 88 8.42 2.27 12.11
N LEU A 89 7.93 2.78 10.97
CA LEU A 89 8.60 3.84 10.22
C LEU A 89 8.17 5.23 10.69
N GLU A 90 6.87 5.41 10.91
CA GLU A 90 6.27 6.68 11.28
C GLU A 90 5.02 6.48 12.12
N GLN A 91 4.86 7.32 13.15
CA GLN A 91 3.65 7.41 13.95
C GLN A 91 2.80 8.57 13.43
N LYS A 92 1.48 8.35 13.28
CA LYS A 92 0.51 9.35 12.83
C LYS A 92 0.75 9.85 11.40
N ILE A 93 0.90 8.92 10.47
CA ILE A 93 0.80 9.23 9.04
C ILE A 93 -0.68 9.41 8.66
N CYS A 94 -0.98 10.27 7.69
CA CYS A 94 -2.35 10.42 7.22
C CYS A 94 -2.89 9.10 6.63
N TYR A 95 -4.15 8.78 6.94
CA TYR A 95 -4.85 7.60 6.43
C TYR A 95 -4.94 7.57 4.90
N TRP A 96 -4.72 6.40 4.29
CA TRP A 96 -5.09 6.14 2.89
C TRP A 96 -5.94 4.88 2.74
N SER A 97 -7.12 5.03 2.15
CA SER A 97 -8.06 3.93 1.95
C SER A 97 -7.75 3.08 0.73
N ASP A 98 -7.51 3.73 -0.41
CA ASP A 98 -7.86 3.09 -1.68
C ASP A 98 -6.68 2.87 -2.62
N SER A 99 -5.65 3.72 -2.56
CA SER A 99 -4.50 3.54 -3.44
C SER A 99 -3.24 4.21 -2.93
N ALA A 100 -2.13 3.48 -3.05
CA ALA A 100 -0.81 3.96 -2.70
C ALA A 100 0.27 3.30 -3.56
N VAL A 101 1.35 4.03 -3.83
CA VAL A 101 2.48 3.54 -4.61
C VAL A 101 3.76 4.30 -4.25
N ILE A 102 4.89 3.62 -4.38
CA ILE A 102 6.21 4.22 -4.16
C ILE A 102 6.84 4.54 -5.50
N VAL A 103 7.31 5.78 -5.63
CA VAL A 103 8.19 6.22 -6.72
C VAL A 103 9.45 6.76 -6.07
N ASP A 104 10.57 6.11 -6.38
CA ASP A 104 11.87 6.33 -5.76
C ASP A 104 11.79 6.17 -4.23
N ASP A 105 11.79 7.27 -3.46
CA ASP A 105 11.67 7.26 -1.99
C ASP A 105 10.40 7.97 -1.49
N VAL A 106 9.45 8.23 -2.39
CA VAL A 106 8.23 8.96 -2.08
C VAL A 106 7.03 8.02 -2.14
N LEU A 107 6.34 7.91 -1.01
CA LEU A 107 5.05 7.25 -0.91
C LEU A 107 3.97 8.23 -1.37
N TYR A 108 3.34 7.93 -2.50
CA TYR A 108 2.16 8.64 -2.98
C TYR A 108 0.92 7.91 -2.53
N THR A 109 -0.02 8.64 -1.94
CA THR A 109 -1.31 8.09 -1.49
C THR A 109 -2.44 8.91 -2.07
N PHE A 110 -3.52 8.22 -2.45
CA PHE A 110 -4.74 8.85 -2.91
C PHE A 110 -5.82 8.64 -1.85
N ILE A 111 -6.25 9.75 -1.25
CA ILE A 111 -7.21 9.78 -0.15
C ILE A 111 -8.59 10.19 -0.68
N TYR A 112 -9.63 9.59 -0.11
CA TYR A 112 -11.03 9.94 -0.35
C TYR A 112 -11.23 11.47 -0.31
N LYS A 113 -11.97 12.01 -1.31
CA LYS A 113 -12.09 13.44 -1.68
C LYS A 113 -10.94 14.05 -2.49
N CYS A 114 -10.21 13.23 -3.24
CA CYS A 114 -9.28 13.69 -4.29
C CYS A 114 -8.03 14.40 -3.75
N SER A 115 -7.67 14.14 -2.49
CA SER A 115 -6.40 14.62 -1.94
C SER A 115 -5.31 13.63 -2.32
N LEU A 116 -4.38 14.08 -3.15
CA LEU A 116 -3.10 13.40 -3.34
C LEU A 116 -2.19 13.83 -2.20
N GLU A 117 -1.54 12.87 -1.57
CA GLU A 117 -0.44 13.16 -0.66
C GLU A 117 0.84 12.50 -1.16
N ALA A 118 1.96 13.15 -0.87
CA ALA A 118 3.27 12.57 -1.03
C ALA A 118 4.01 12.67 0.30
N TYR A 119 4.58 11.56 0.72
CA TYR A 119 5.38 11.47 1.93
C TYR A 119 6.76 10.93 1.55
N ASN A 120 7.81 11.71 1.82
CA ASN A 120 9.18 11.27 1.61
C ASN A 120 9.58 10.32 2.73
N LEU A 121 9.84 9.05 2.39
CA LEU A 121 10.17 7.98 3.34
C LEU A 121 11.56 8.12 3.96
N LEU A 122 12.46 8.88 3.33
CA LEU A 122 13.81 9.16 3.83
C LEU A 122 13.83 10.35 4.78
N ASP A 123 13.31 11.48 4.29
CA ASP A 123 13.29 12.74 5.02
C ASP A 123 12.17 12.81 6.07
N LYS A 124 11.26 11.84 6.06
CA LYS A 124 10.09 11.76 6.95
C LYS A 124 9.24 13.04 6.95
N LYS A 125 8.92 13.52 5.75
CA LYS A 125 8.16 14.77 5.58
C LYS A 125 7.14 14.66 4.46
N HIS A 126 6.01 15.34 4.64
CA HIS A 126 5.08 15.58 3.55
C HIS A 126 5.70 16.51 2.52
N LEU A 127 5.48 16.19 1.25
CA LEU A 127 5.89 17.00 0.12
C LEU A 127 4.69 17.74 -0.45
N PRO A 128 4.87 18.99 -0.92
CA PRO A 128 3.82 19.66 -1.68
C PRO A 128 3.58 18.90 -2.99
N VAL A 129 2.33 18.55 -3.26
CA VAL A 129 1.91 17.91 -4.51
C VAL A 129 0.83 18.72 -5.19
N LYS A 130 0.85 18.71 -6.52
CA LYS A 130 -0.18 19.32 -7.35
C LYS A 130 -0.48 18.40 -8.52
N TRP A 131 -1.74 18.35 -8.89
CA TRP A 131 -2.17 17.70 -10.13
C TRP A 131 -1.60 18.46 -11.33
N SER A 132 -1.26 17.74 -12.40
CA SER A 132 -0.73 18.37 -13.61
C SER A 132 -1.79 19.16 -14.40
N SER A 133 -3.07 18.87 -14.13
CA SER A 133 -4.26 19.48 -14.72
C SER A 133 -5.31 19.74 -13.63
N GLU A 134 -6.19 20.71 -13.87
CA GLU A 134 -7.42 20.87 -13.08
C GLU A 134 -8.42 19.80 -13.52
N PHE A 135 -8.97 19.04 -12.57
CA PHE A 135 -9.93 17.99 -12.88
C PHE A 135 -11.23 18.58 -13.43
N PRO A 136 -11.76 18.06 -14.56
CA PRO A 136 -13.15 18.34 -14.94
C PRO A 136 -14.14 17.60 -14.02
N VAL A 137 -13.72 16.51 -13.37
CA VAL A 137 -14.54 15.66 -12.50
C VAL A 137 -13.69 15.09 -11.36
N ALA A 138 -14.20 15.15 -10.13
CA ALA A 138 -13.59 14.48 -8.97
C ALA A 138 -13.39 12.97 -9.24
N PRO A 139 -12.17 12.42 -9.11
CA PRO A 139 -11.96 10.99 -9.29
C PRO A 139 -12.87 10.18 -8.35
N PRO A 140 -13.53 9.13 -8.85
CA PRO A 140 -14.47 8.32 -8.08
C PRO A 140 -13.77 7.47 -7.02
N LEU A 141 -14.56 6.93 -6.10
CA LEU A 141 -14.10 5.87 -5.19
C LEU A 141 -13.54 4.70 -6.00
N GLY A 142 -12.40 4.13 -5.57
CA GLY A 142 -11.73 3.04 -6.28
C GLY A 142 -10.82 3.51 -7.43
N SER A 143 -10.46 4.79 -7.50
CA SER A 143 -9.36 5.26 -8.36
C SER A 143 -8.03 4.66 -7.89
N ALA A 144 -7.18 4.26 -8.84
CA ALA A 144 -5.93 3.58 -8.57
C ALA A 144 -4.72 4.39 -9.08
N LEU A 145 -3.71 4.53 -8.23
CA LEU A 145 -2.40 5.06 -8.56
C LEU A 145 -1.55 3.97 -9.22
N TYR A 146 -0.92 4.31 -10.33
CA TYR A 146 0.01 3.44 -11.03
C TYR A 146 1.32 4.17 -11.25
N ARG A 147 2.42 3.50 -10.88
CA ARG A 147 3.74 3.89 -11.33
C ARG A 147 3.91 3.48 -12.80
N LEU A 148 4.28 4.46 -13.62
CA LEU A 148 4.74 4.23 -14.99
C LEU A 148 6.26 4.10 -15.03
N GLY A 149 6.77 3.53 -16.12
CA GLY A 149 8.20 3.61 -16.44
C GLY A 149 8.67 5.07 -16.46
N ASN A 150 9.94 5.31 -16.09
CA ASN A 150 10.60 6.62 -16.04
C ASN A 150 10.15 7.56 -14.90
N GLY A 151 9.72 7.01 -13.76
CA GLY A 151 9.40 7.81 -12.57
C GLY A 151 8.09 8.61 -12.67
N LYS A 152 7.30 8.39 -13.73
CA LYS A 152 5.99 9.03 -13.89
C LYS A 152 4.94 8.29 -13.09
N LEU A 153 3.94 9.03 -12.61
CA LEU A 153 2.83 8.51 -11.85
C LEU A 153 1.53 8.86 -12.56
N ILE A 154 0.58 7.93 -12.63
CA ILE A 154 -0.77 8.21 -13.12
C ILE A 154 -1.82 7.80 -12.09
N LEU A 155 -2.94 8.52 -12.06
CA LEU A 155 -4.18 8.08 -11.44
C LEU A 155 -5.09 7.58 -12.55
N GLY A 156 -5.50 6.31 -12.50
CA GLY A 156 -6.48 5.71 -13.40
C GLY A 156 -7.79 5.44 -12.70
N TRP A 157 -8.91 5.67 -13.37
CA TRP A 157 -10.23 5.34 -12.84
C TRP A 157 -11.22 4.92 -13.93
N VAL A 158 -12.23 4.17 -13.50
CA VAL A 158 -13.36 3.76 -14.34
C VAL A 158 -14.62 4.12 -13.59
N ASN A 159 -15.53 4.85 -14.24
CA ASN A 159 -16.90 5.02 -13.75
C ASN A 159 -17.90 4.57 -14.84
N HIS A 160 -19.19 4.60 -14.49
CA HIS A 160 -20.27 4.13 -15.37
C HIS A 160 -20.41 4.91 -16.69
N LEU A 161 -19.76 6.08 -16.82
CA LEU A 161 -19.92 7.01 -17.94
C LEU A 161 -18.59 7.27 -18.69
N HIS A 162 -17.45 7.12 -18.02
CA HIS A 162 -16.13 7.54 -18.50
C HIS A 162 -15.02 6.61 -18.00
N ARG A 163 -14.04 6.37 -18.87
CA ARG A 163 -12.72 5.82 -18.53
C ARG A 163 -11.71 6.94 -18.67
N GLY A 164 -10.89 7.16 -17.65
CA GLY A 164 -9.91 8.25 -17.64
C GLY A 164 -8.62 7.84 -16.93
N PHE A 165 -7.53 8.46 -17.33
CA PHE A 165 -6.27 8.43 -16.59
C PHE A 165 -5.63 9.81 -16.66
N GLU A 166 -4.96 10.22 -15.59
CA GLU A 166 -4.28 11.51 -15.49
C GLU A 166 -2.87 11.33 -14.98
N CYS A 167 -1.94 12.14 -15.50
CA CYS A 167 -0.56 12.15 -15.04
C CYS A 167 -0.39 13.07 -13.83
N ILE A 168 0.39 12.61 -12.86
CA ILE A 168 0.85 13.39 -11.72
C ILE A 168 2.25 13.93 -12.05
N ARG A 169 2.50 15.20 -11.72
CA ARG A 169 3.80 15.87 -11.87
C ARG A 169 4.46 16.05 -10.52
#